data_AF-A0A813M172-F1
#
_entry.id   AF-A0A813M172-F1
#
_cell.length_a   1.000
_cell.length_b   1.000
_cell.length_c   1.000
_cell.angle_alpha   90.00
_cell.angle_beta   90.00
_cell.angle_gamma   90.00
#
_symmetry.space_group_name_H-M   'P 1'
#
loop_
_entity.id
_entity.type
_entity.pdbx_description
1 polymer ?
#
loop_
_entity_poly.entity_id
_entity_poly.type
_entity_poly.pdbx_seq_one_letter_code
_entity_poly.pdbx_strand_id
1 'polypeptide(L)'
;MEAAPSDVAAGEVRLTLAGAVFDQRGSLTLSAYSDLRGLFPASGALDKWEDHPGCLPEEVANLEGVRHWCDARALKVDKQGKPMSGEGWIAIRPRGCPAKPSERWFNRKAWGSWRLCFLLARQQHLVWTRQWYGDVVPSVPSAPEALPEESLTGASQICSELPVAAEDACESASLIDQLRQRQRLRQDITTSADVSHPSPKCEGTTRTTAVAGDKKKSTGKRSCLLDEGTNPQVLQELPKRRRSKV
;
A
#
# COMPACT_ATOMS: atom_id res chain seq x y z
N MET A 1 17.08 -8.40 26.78
CA MET A 1 15.94 -8.87 25.98
C MET A 1 15.31 -7.65 25.37
N GLU A 2 15.70 -7.33 24.14
CA GLU A 2 15.11 -6.25 23.36
C GLU A 2 13.72 -6.72 22.94
N ALA A 3 12.66 -6.06 23.43
CA ALA A 3 11.30 -6.37 22.99
C ALA A 3 11.25 -6.25 21.47
N ALA A 4 10.66 -7.24 20.80
CA ALA A 4 10.55 -7.21 19.36
C ALA A 4 9.84 -5.91 18.95
N PRO A 5 10.36 -5.17 17.95
CA PRO A 5 9.79 -3.88 17.52
C PRO A 5 8.34 -3.97 17.00
N SER A 6 7.75 -5.17 16.93
CA SER A 6 6.35 -5.40 16.59
C SER A 6 5.37 -4.87 17.63
N ASP A 7 5.67 -4.96 18.93
CA ASP A 7 4.71 -4.59 19.98
C ASP A 7 4.55 -3.07 20.14
N VAL A 8 5.60 -2.30 19.85
CA VAL A 8 5.58 -0.83 19.99
C VAL A 8 4.62 -0.21 18.98
N ALA A 9 4.48 -0.81 17.80
CA ALA A 9 3.55 -0.36 16.77
C ALA A 9 2.08 -0.61 17.14
N ALA A 10 1.80 -1.72 17.84
CA ALA A 10 0.45 -2.08 18.27
C ALA A 10 -0.12 -1.09 19.31
N GLY A 11 0.74 -0.36 20.03
CA GLY A 11 0.35 0.61 21.03
C GLY A 11 0.09 2.03 20.52
N GLU A 12 0.46 2.37 19.27
CA GLU A 12 0.28 3.73 18.77
C GLU A 12 -1.18 4.01 18.41
N VAL A 13 -1.85 4.76 19.29
CA VAL A 13 -3.28 5.08 19.21
C VAL A 13 -3.66 5.68 17.85
N ARG A 14 -2.79 6.49 17.23
CA ARG A 14 -3.07 7.12 15.92
C ARG A 14 -3.15 6.14 14.75
N LEU A 15 -2.56 4.95 14.90
CA LEU A 15 -2.62 3.85 13.93
C LEU A 15 -3.80 2.91 14.19
N THR A 16 -4.73 3.31 15.06
CA THR A 16 -6.03 2.66 15.24
C THR A 16 -7.13 3.46 14.56
N LEU A 17 -8.25 2.81 14.23
CA LEU A 17 -9.42 3.48 13.63
C LEU A 17 -10.02 4.55 14.56
N ALA A 18 -9.91 4.39 15.88
CA ALA A 18 -10.42 5.35 16.87
C ALA A 18 -9.53 6.58 17.01
N GLY A 19 -8.21 6.42 16.96
CA GLY A 19 -7.24 7.52 17.08
C GLY A 19 -6.82 8.16 15.76
N ALA A 20 -7.38 7.71 14.64
CA ALA A 20 -7.01 8.18 13.32
C ALA A 20 -7.28 9.69 13.15
N VAL A 21 -6.27 10.45 12.69
CA VAL A 21 -6.43 11.87 12.40
C VAL A 21 -6.62 12.05 10.89
N PHE A 22 -7.81 12.47 10.48
CA PHE A 22 -8.17 12.68 9.08
C PHE A 22 -8.86 14.04 8.88
N ASP A 23 -8.79 14.55 7.65
CA ASP A 23 -9.43 15.79 7.23
C ASP A 23 -10.93 15.62 6.96
N GLN A 24 -11.61 16.72 6.64
CA GLN A 24 -13.05 16.72 6.30
C GLN A 24 -13.37 15.88 5.04
N ARG A 25 -12.36 15.46 4.26
CA ARG A 25 -12.50 14.64 3.06
C ARG A 25 -12.22 13.17 3.33
N GLY A 26 -12.02 12.78 4.59
CA GLY A 26 -11.69 11.41 4.98
C GLY A 26 -10.29 10.98 4.56
N SER A 27 -9.38 11.93 4.40
CA SER A 27 -7.99 11.67 4.07
C SER A 27 -7.15 11.85 5.33
N LEU A 28 -6.32 10.86 5.68
CA LEU A 28 -5.34 10.97 6.77
C LEU A 28 -4.50 12.27 6.66
N THR A 29 -4.35 12.95 7.79
CA THR A 29 -3.54 14.17 7.91
C THR A 29 -2.07 13.79 8.11
N LEU A 30 -1.28 13.78 7.04
CA LEU A 30 0.08 13.19 7.05
C LEU A 30 1.05 13.82 8.05
N SER A 31 0.91 15.13 8.33
CA SER A 31 1.74 15.81 9.34
C SER A 31 1.53 15.25 10.74
N ALA A 32 0.36 14.68 11.04
CA ALA A 32 0.07 14.04 12.33
C ALA A 32 0.77 12.67 12.51
N TYR A 33 1.48 12.18 11.50
CA TYR A 33 2.15 10.87 11.51
C TYR A 33 3.66 10.96 11.22
N SER A 34 4.20 12.16 10.98
CA SER A 34 5.60 12.31 10.56
C SER A 34 6.62 11.96 11.65
N ASP A 35 6.24 12.07 12.92
CA ASP A 35 7.02 11.70 14.10
C ASP A 35 7.16 10.18 14.25
N LEU A 36 6.20 9.39 13.73
CA LEU A 36 6.26 7.92 13.77
C LEU A 36 7.42 7.31 12.99
N ARG A 37 8.07 8.08 12.10
CA ARG A 37 9.21 7.60 11.31
C ARG A 37 10.34 7.05 12.19
N GLY A 38 10.54 7.63 13.39
CA GLY A 38 11.54 7.16 14.35
C GLY A 38 11.22 5.81 14.97
N LEU A 39 9.94 5.42 15.01
CA LEU A 39 9.48 4.13 15.55
C LEU A 39 9.63 2.98 14.56
N PHE A 40 9.70 3.29 13.26
CA PHE A 40 9.76 2.29 12.19
C PHE A 40 11.02 2.46 11.34
N PRO A 41 12.18 1.95 11.80
CA PRO A 41 13.44 2.08 11.09
C PRO A 41 13.42 1.34 9.74
N ALA A 42 14.09 1.92 8.74
CA ALA A 42 14.15 1.44 7.35
C ALA A 42 14.86 0.08 7.15
N SER A 43 15.50 -0.47 8.18
CA SER A 43 16.39 -1.64 8.07
C SER A 43 15.87 -2.89 8.77
N GLY A 44 14.57 -2.95 9.08
CA GLY A 44 13.97 -4.13 9.69
C GLY A 44 13.93 -5.36 8.76
N ALA A 45 13.87 -6.56 9.34
CA ALA A 45 13.71 -7.81 8.59
C ALA A 45 12.47 -7.81 7.66
N LEU A 46 11.42 -7.07 8.04
CA LEU A 46 10.18 -6.94 7.29
C LEU A 46 10.33 -6.18 5.96
N ASP A 47 11.38 -5.35 5.81
CA ASP A 47 11.62 -4.60 4.57
C ASP A 47 12.18 -5.47 3.44
N LYS A 48 12.58 -6.72 3.74
CA LYS A 48 13.16 -7.67 2.77
C LYS A 48 12.16 -8.64 2.15
N TRP A 49 10.91 -8.65 2.61
CA TRP A 49 9.91 -9.56 2.06
C TRP A 49 9.52 -9.11 0.65
N GLU A 50 9.80 -9.92 -0.37
CA GLU A 50 9.67 -9.51 -1.79
C GLU A 50 8.22 -9.24 -2.20
N ASP A 51 7.26 -10.06 -1.75
CA ASP A 51 5.86 -9.94 -2.20
C ASP A 51 4.99 -8.98 -1.36
N HIS A 52 5.35 -8.75 -0.09
CA HIS A 52 4.54 -8.03 0.89
C HIS A 52 5.43 -7.25 1.87
N PRO A 53 6.25 -6.31 1.37
CA PRO A 53 7.24 -5.63 2.19
C PRO A 53 6.56 -4.82 3.31
N GLY A 54 7.04 -5.00 4.54
CA GLY A 54 6.51 -4.33 5.74
C GLY A 54 5.26 -4.96 6.34
N CYS A 55 4.71 -6.04 5.78
CA CYS A 55 3.61 -6.79 6.39
C CYS A 55 4.12 -7.83 7.38
N LEU A 56 3.39 -8.05 8.47
CA LEU A 56 3.54 -9.24 9.31
C LEU A 56 2.84 -10.44 8.64
N PRO A 57 3.26 -11.68 8.92
CA PRO A 57 2.65 -12.87 8.32
C PRO A 57 1.12 -12.95 8.51
N GLU A 58 0.61 -12.59 9.70
CA GLU A 58 -0.84 -12.55 9.99
C GLU A 58 -1.61 -11.49 9.19
N GLU A 59 -0.94 -10.40 8.78
CA GLU A 59 -1.58 -9.32 8.04
C GLU A 59 -1.65 -9.60 6.53
N VAL A 60 -0.82 -10.53 6.03
CA VAL A 60 -0.86 -10.95 4.62
C VAL A 60 -2.23 -11.57 4.27
N ALA A 61 -2.89 -12.20 5.23
CA ALA A 61 -4.25 -12.71 5.06
C ALA A 61 -5.30 -11.60 4.87
N ASN A 62 -5.00 -10.36 5.27
CA ASN A 62 -5.92 -9.23 5.28
C ASN A 62 -5.35 -8.00 4.56
N LEU A 63 -5.12 -8.16 3.25
CA LEU A 63 -4.67 -7.07 2.36
C LEU A 63 -5.85 -6.41 1.63
N GLU A 64 -7.06 -6.47 2.19
CA GLU A 64 -8.23 -5.88 1.54
C GLU A 64 -8.04 -4.37 1.36
N GLY A 65 -8.28 -3.92 0.12
CA GLY A 65 -8.23 -2.50 -0.22
C GLY A 65 -6.83 -1.87 -0.18
N VAL A 66 -5.76 -2.65 -0.07
CA VAL A 66 -4.38 -2.17 -0.13
C VAL A 66 -3.54 -3.00 -1.08
N ARG A 67 -2.56 -2.37 -1.74
CA ARG A 67 -1.56 -3.08 -2.55
C ARG A 67 -0.22 -2.34 -2.52
N HIS A 68 0.89 -3.07 -2.61
CA HIS A 68 2.19 -2.42 -2.77
C HIS A 68 2.48 -2.12 -4.25
N TRP A 69 3.43 -1.23 -4.52
CA TRP A 69 3.99 -1.01 -5.85
C TRP A 69 5.50 -0.85 -5.76
N CYS A 70 6.21 -1.27 -6.82
CA CYS A 70 7.64 -1.09 -6.96
C CYS A 70 8.00 -0.81 -8.42
N ASP A 71 8.39 0.43 -8.72
CA ASP A 71 8.77 0.88 -10.06
C ASP A 71 10.28 0.71 -10.33
N ALA A 72 10.99 -0.10 -9.53
CA ALA A 72 12.43 -0.33 -9.73
C ALA A 72 12.76 -0.86 -11.15
N ARG A 73 11.81 -1.56 -11.78
CA ARG A 73 11.96 -2.12 -13.13
C ARG A 73 11.46 -1.21 -14.25
N ALA A 74 10.83 -0.07 -13.95
CA ALA A 74 10.16 0.73 -14.95
C ALA A 74 11.12 1.44 -15.94
N LEU A 75 12.43 1.48 -15.66
CA LEU A 75 13.48 2.19 -16.42
C LEU A 75 13.08 3.63 -16.83
N LYS A 76 12.14 4.23 -16.10
CA LYS A 76 11.68 5.59 -16.35
C LYS A 76 12.76 6.54 -15.89
N VAL A 77 13.08 7.51 -16.73
CA VAL A 77 13.97 8.62 -16.41
C VAL A 77 13.18 9.92 -16.47
N ASP A 78 13.54 10.89 -15.61
CA ASP A 78 13.00 12.23 -15.68
C ASP A 78 13.56 12.99 -16.90
N LYS A 79 13.15 14.24 -17.08
CA LYS A 79 13.63 15.11 -18.18
C LYS A 79 15.15 15.37 -18.11
N GLN A 80 15.77 15.09 -16.97
CA GLN A 80 17.18 15.26 -16.67
C GLN A 80 17.95 13.92 -16.77
N GLY A 81 17.28 12.83 -17.18
CA GLY A 81 17.89 11.51 -17.32
C GLY A 81 18.06 10.76 -15.99
N LYS A 82 17.51 11.25 -14.87
CA LYS A 82 17.60 10.59 -13.57
C LYS A 82 16.52 9.52 -13.44
N PRO A 83 16.84 8.31 -12.95
CA PRO A 83 15.85 7.26 -12.76
C PRO A 83 14.73 7.73 -11.81
N MET A 84 13.49 7.65 -12.30
CA MET A 84 12.27 7.84 -11.54
C MET A 84 11.79 6.47 -11.05
N SER A 85 12.48 5.95 -10.03
CA SER A 85 11.98 4.79 -9.28
C SER A 85 11.23 5.27 -8.04
N GLY A 86 10.11 4.60 -7.77
CA GLY A 86 9.30 4.80 -6.59
C GLY A 86 8.79 3.46 -6.09
N GLU A 87 8.59 3.36 -4.78
CA GLU A 87 8.07 2.16 -4.15
C GLU A 87 7.24 2.55 -2.92
N GLY A 88 6.24 1.74 -2.57
CA GLY A 88 5.36 2.03 -1.45
C GLY A 88 4.05 1.26 -1.43
N TRP A 89 3.09 1.73 -0.63
CA TRP A 89 1.76 1.12 -0.46
C TRP A 89 0.62 2.03 -0.90
N ILE A 90 -0.30 1.50 -1.69
CA ILE A 90 -1.49 2.18 -2.22
C ILE A 90 -2.70 1.75 -1.40
N ALA A 91 -3.41 2.71 -0.83
CA ALA A 91 -4.77 2.52 -0.33
C ALA A 91 -5.77 2.73 -1.47
N ILE A 92 -6.67 1.78 -1.65
CA ILE A 92 -7.71 1.78 -2.67
C ILE A 92 -9.05 2.06 -1.95
N ARG A 93 -9.79 3.04 -2.44
CA ARG A 93 -11.13 3.34 -1.92
C ARG A 93 -12.10 2.18 -2.23
N PRO A 94 -12.95 1.75 -1.27
CA PRO A 94 -13.96 0.72 -1.53
C PRO A 94 -14.84 1.05 -2.74
N ARG A 95 -15.19 0.01 -3.50
CA ARG A 95 -16.13 0.14 -4.63
C ARG A 95 -17.53 0.40 -4.09
N GLY A 96 -18.32 1.19 -4.81
CA GLY A 96 -19.67 1.58 -4.39
C GLY A 96 -19.74 2.88 -3.59
N CYS A 97 -18.60 3.50 -3.27
CA CYS A 97 -18.58 4.89 -2.83
C CYS A 97 -19.00 5.81 -4.01
N PRO A 98 -19.91 6.79 -3.83
CA PRO A 98 -20.38 7.73 -4.84
C PRO A 98 -19.31 8.77 -5.17
N ALA A 99 -18.32 8.92 -4.28
CA ALA A 99 -17.13 9.67 -4.59
C ALA A 99 -16.34 8.93 -5.69
N LYS A 100 -15.64 9.69 -6.53
CA LYS A 100 -14.82 9.12 -7.60
C LYS A 100 -13.86 8.06 -7.03
N PRO A 101 -13.61 6.96 -7.79
CA PRO A 101 -12.57 6.01 -7.44
C PRO A 101 -11.28 6.77 -7.18
N SER A 102 -10.70 6.55 -6.00
CA SER A 102 -9.54 7.28 -5.53
C SER A 102 -8.56 6.28 -4.96
N GLU A 103 -7.29 6.51 -5.28
CA GLU A 103 -6.16 5.82 -4.68
C GLU A 103 -5.38 6.84 -3.84
N ARG A 104 -4.73 6.37 -2.78
CA ARG A 104 -3.78 7.17 -2.03
C ARG A 104 -2.47 6.42 -1.88
N TRP A 105 -1.38 7.11 -2.24
CA TRP A 105 -0.06 6.51 -2.40
C TRP A 105 0.84 6.93 -1.23
N PHE A 106 1.44 5.95 -0.55
CA PHE A 106 2.38 6.14 0.55
C PHE A 106 3.76 5.66 0.15
N ASN A 107 4.65 6.61 -0.20
CA ASN A 107 5.97 6.32 -0.76
C ASN A 107 7.00 5.98 0.34
N ARG A 108 7.69 4.84 0.21
CA ARG A 108 8.71 4.37 1.16
C ARG A 108 9.80 5.40 1.41
N LYS A 109 10.31 6.07 0.37
CA LYS A 109 11.35 7.09 0.52
C LYS A 109 10.88 8.31 1.32
N ALA A 110 9.60 8.65 1.22
CA ALA A 110 9.03 9.75 1.99
C ALA A 110 8.80 9.37 3.47
N TRP A 111 8.43 8.13 3.75
CA TRP A 111 8.05 7.65 5.09
C TRP A 111 9.14 6.88 5.83
N GLY A 112 10.23 6.51 5.16
CA GLY A 112 11.39 5.86 5.75
C GLY A 112 11.31 4.33 5.76
N SER A 113 10.14 3.72 5.93
CA SER A 113 10.01 2.25 6.03
C SER A 113 8.80 1.71 5.28
N TRP A 114 8.89 0.44 4.86
CA TRP A 114 7.76 -0.26 4.27
C TRP A 114 6.66 -0.50 5.28
N ARG A 115 7.03 -0.83 6.53
CA ARG A 115 6.08 -1.06 7.62
C ARG A 115 5.17 0.14 7.85
N LEU A 116 5.74 1.34 7.96
CA LEU A 116 4.93 2.56 8.16
C LEU A 116 4.06 2.86 6.95
N CYS A 117 4.56 2.70 5.72
CA CYS A 117 3.75 2.86 4.51
C CYS A 117 2.54 1.91 4.49
N PHE A 118 2.73 0.63 4.83
CA PHE A 118 1.65 -0.35 4.92
C PHE A 118 0.60 0.08 5.94
N LEU A 119 1.04 0.42 7.17
CA LEU A 119 0.14 0.83 8.25
C LEU A 119 -0.68 2.07 7.86
N LEU A 120 -0.06 3.08 7.24
CA LEU A 120 -0.77 4.26 6.77
C LEU A 120 -1.76 3.95 5.64
N ALA A 121 -1.40 3.07 4.70
CA ALA A 121 -2.29 2.65 3.62
C ALA A 121 -3.50 1.88 4.15
N ARG A 122 -3.28 0.91 5.03
CA ARG A 122 -4.34 0.15 5.71
C ARG A 122 -5.25 1.08 6.49
N GLN A 123 -4.67 2.00 7.26
CA GLN A 123 -5.43 2.97 8.05
C GLN A 123 -6.28 3.88 7.17
N GLN A 124 -5.74 4.34 6.03
CA GLN A 124 -6.50 5.15 5.07
C GLN A 124 -7.68 4.37 4.47
N HIS A 125 -7.49 3.08 4.16
CA HIS A 125 -8.56 2.23 3.67
C HIS A 125 -9.67 2.07 4.72
N LEU A 126 -9.31 1.75 5.97
CA LEU A 126 -10.25 1.60 7.08
C LEU A 126 -11.09 2.87 7.32
N VAL A 127 -10.47 4.06 7.25
CA VAL A 127 -11.19 5.33 7.36
C VAL A 127 -12.23 5.49 6.25
N TRP A 128 -11.88 5.15 5.00
CA TRP A 128 -12.85 5.21 3.89
C TRP A 128 -13.98 4.20 4.06
N THR A 129 -13.66 2.98 4.51
CA THR A 129 -14.66 1.93 4.76
C THR A 129 -15.63 2.36 5.86
N ARG A 130 -15.14 2.87 7.00
CA ARG A 130 -15.97 3.35 8.11
C ARG A 130 -16.89 4.52 7.70
N GLN A 131 -16.35 5.49 6.97
CA GLN A 131 -17.15 6.63 6.52
C GLN A 131 -18.27 6.22 5.56
N TRP A 132 -18.09 5.11 4.84
CA TRP A 132 -19.03 4.72 3.79
C TRP A 132 -20.06 3.68 4.25
N TYR A 133 -19.62 2.64 4.95
CA TYR A 133 -20.49 1.57 5.42
C TYR A 133 -21.02 1.84 6.85
N GLY A 134 -20.61 2.94 7.47
CA GLY A 134 -20.89 3.26 8.86
C GLY A 134 -20.08 2.38 9.83
N ASP A 135 -20.46 2.39 11.11
CA ASP A 135 -19.91 1.49 12.13
C ASP A 135 -20.39 0.04 11.98
N VAL A 136 -20.88 -0.35 10.79
CA VAL A 136 -20.99 -1.75 10.41
C VAL A 136 -19.57 -2.24 10.19
N VAL A 137 -18.86 -2.45 11.30
CA VAL A 137 -17.62 -3.21 11.33
C VAL A 137 -18.01 -4.53 10.67
N PRO A 138 -17.41 -4.91 9.52
CA PRO A 138 -17.59 -6.25 9.01
C PRO A 138 -17.09 -7.13 10.14
N SER A 139 -18.02 -7.73 10.88
CA SER A 139 -17.71 -8.64 11.96
C SER A 139 -16.81 -9.65 11.32
N VAL A 140 -15.51 -9.56 11.59
CA VAL A 140 -14.59 -10.64 11.31
C VAL A 140 -15.31 -11.84 11.93
N PRO A 141 -15.67 -12.88 11.15
CA PRO A 141 -16.31 -14.04 11.73
C PRO A 141 -15.35 -14.49 12.82
N SER A 142 -15.74 -14.22 14.07
CA SER A 142 -14.92 -14.53 15.23
C SER A 142 -14.60 -15.99 15.06
N ALA A 143 -13.32 -16.30 14.87
CA ALA A 143 -12.87 -17.67 14.66
C ALA A 143 -13.60 -18.54 15.67
N PRO A 144 -14.24 -19.65 15.23
CA PRO A 144 -15.17 -20.40 16.06
C PRO A 144 -14.53 -20.60 17.42
N GLU A 145 -15.14 -19.93 18.40
CA GLU A 145 -14.72 -19.87 19.78
C GLU A 145 -14.39 -21.30 20.18
N ALA A 146 -13.10 -21.53 20.43
CA ALA A 146 -12.59 -22.85 20.74
C ALA A 146 -13.49 -23.45 21.81
N LEU A 147 -14.04 -24.62 21.48
CA LEU A 147 -14.92 -25.40 22.32
C LEU A 147 -14.39 -25.40 23.77
N PRO A 148 -15.28 -25.28 24.78
CA PRO A 148 -14.87 -25.25 26.17
C PRO A 148 -14.02 -26.49 26.46
N GLU A 149 -12.78 -26.27 26.92
CA GLU A 149 -11.94 -27.31 27.49
C GLU A 149 -12.66 -27.85 28.74
N GLU A 150 -13.40 -28.92 28.56
CA GLU A 150 -13.94 -29.70 29.66
C GLU A 150 -12.78 -30.34 30.42
N SER A 151 -12.42 -29.69 31.52
CA SER A 151 -12.19 -30.30 32.84
C SER A 151 -11.64 -31.73 32.82
N LEU A 152 -10.32 -31.85 32.80
CA LEU A 152 -9.62 -33.02 33.31
C LEU A 152 -9.90 -33.20 34.81
N THR A 153 -10.74 -34.16 35.16
CA THR A 153 -10.69 -34.80 36.48
C THR A 153 -11.03 -36.28 36.40
N GLY A 154 -10.00 -37.11 36.27
CA GLY A 154 -9.91 -38.39 36.99
C GLY A 154 -10.47 -39.68 36.36
N ALA A 155 -9.62 -40.72 36.47
CA ALA A 155 -9.92 -42.15 36.52
C ALA A 155 -10.17 -42.93 35.21
N SER A 156 -9.09 -43.63 34.80
CA SER A 156 -9.00 -45.09 34.70
C SER A 156 -10.18 -45.90 34.15
N GLN A 157 -9.82 -46.77 33.20
CA GLN A 157 -10.34 -48.13 32.93
C GLN A 157 -11.44 -48.36 31.87
N ILE A 158 -10.99 -49.10 30.84
CA ILE A 158 -11.63 -50.21 30.12
C ILE A 158 -12.21 -49.92 28.72
N CYS A 159 -11.73 -50.76 27.80
CA CYS A 159 -12.14 -51.09 26.44
C CYS A 159 -13.63 -50.92 26.10
N SER A 160 -13.92 -50.48 24.88
CA SER A 160 -14.48 -51.34 23.82
C SER A 160 -14.60 -50.58 22.49
N GLU A 161 -14.58 -51.35 21.42
CA GLU A 161 -14.47 -51.03 20.00
C GLU A 161 -15.66 -50.26 19.39
N LEU A 162 -15.43 -49.79 18.14
CA LEU A 162 -16.35 -49.47 17.02
C LEU A 162 -16.67 -47.97 16.76
N PRO A 163 -17.02 -47.55 15.53
CA PRO A 163 -16.72 -48.08 14.20
C PRO A 163 -16.09 -47.03 13.24
N VAL A 164 -15.49 -47.55 12.16
CA VAL A 164 -14.98 -46.79 11.03
C VAL A 164 -16.15 -46.26 10.20
N ALA A 165 -16.33 -44.94 10.14
CA ALA A 165 -17.20 -44.28 9.15
C ALA A 165 -16.33 -43.38 8.28
N ALA A 166 -15.80 -43.97 7.21
CA ALA A 166 -15.36 -43.27 6.02
C ALA A 166 -16.62 -43.02 5.19
N GLU A 167 -16.99 -41.78 4.89
CA GLU A 167 -17.82 -41.37 3.75
C GLU A 167 -17.95 -39.82 3.85
N ASP A 168 -17.03 -39.05 3.26
CA ASP A 168 -17.32 -37.73 2.62
C ASP A 168 -16.03 -37.03 2.15
N ALA A 169 -15.29 -37.69 1.24
CA ALA A 169 -14.12 -37.10 0.57
C ALA A 169 -14.35 -36.87 -0.94
N CYS A 170 -15.61 -36.87 -1.41
CA CYS A 170 -15.91 -36.86 -2.85
C CYS A 170 -16.02 -35.46 -3.48
N GLU A 171 -16.31 -34.40 -2.72
CA GLU A 171 -16.54 -33.07 -3.33
C GLU A 171 -15.26 -32.25 -3.55
N SER A 172 -14.17 -32.52 -2.82
CA SER A 172 -12.92 -31.75 -2.91
C SER A 172 -12.06 -32.06 -4.15
N ALA A 173 -12.25 -33.22 -4.80
CA ALA A 173 -11.51 -33.57 -6.02
C ALA A 173 -11.97 -32.75 -7.25
N SER A 174 -13.25 -32.39 -7.30
CA SER A 174 -13.86 -31.65 -8.42
C SER A 174 -13.28 -30.23 -8.56
N LEU A 175 -13.00 -29.56 -7.43
CA LEU A 175 -12.47 -28.19 -7.43
C LEU A 175 -11.01 -28.12 -7.88
N ILE A 176 -10.20 -29.13 -7.51
CA ILE A 176 -8.79 -29.21 -7.89
C ILE A 176 -8.65 -29.43 -9.39
N ASP A 177 -9.49 -30.27 -10.00
CA ASP A 177 -9.48 -30.49 -11.44
C ASP A 177 -10.02 -29.28 -12.23
N GLN A 178 -11.01 -28.55 -11.70
CA GLN A 178 -11.45 -27.27 -12.29
C GLN A 178 -10.33 -26.21 -12.31
N LEU A 179 -9.54 -26.12 -11.23
CA LEU A 179 -8.39 -25.20 -11.16
C LEU A 179 -7.30 -25.59 -12.16
N ARG A 180 -7.02 -26.89 -12.32
CA ARG A 180 -6.06 -27.39 -13.33
C ARG A 180 -6.52 -27.10 -14.76
N GLN A 181 -7.80 -27.24 -15.07
CA GLN A 181 -8.35 -26.89 -16.39
C GLN A 181 -8.19 -25.40 -16.70
N ARG A 182 -8.47 -24.50 -15.75
CA ARG A 182 -8.29 -23.04 -15.95
C ARG A 182 -6.83 -22.65 -16.15
N GLN A 183 -5.88 -23.36 -15.55
CA GLN A 183 -4.45 -23.10 -15.74
C GLN A 183 -3.98 -23.52 -17.14
N ARG A 184 -4.47 -24.64 -17.70
CA ARG A 184 -4.13 -25.06 -19.07
C ARG A 184 -4.59 -24.06 -20.12
N LEU A 185 -5.83 -23.57 -20.02
CA LEU A 185 -6.37 -22.56 -20.94
C LEU A 185 -5.59 -21.24 -20.96
N ARG A 186 -4.87 -20.90 -19.88
CA ARG A 186 -4.01 -19.70 -19.84
C ARG A 186 -2.70 -19.87 -20.59
N GLN A 187 -2.15 -21.09 -20.65
CA GLN A 187 -0.87 -21.34 -21.30
C GLN A 187 -0.99 -21.36 -22.83
N ASP A 188 -2.14 -21.81 -23.35
CA ASP A 188 -2.37 -21.86 -24.80
C ASP A 188 -2.52 -20.46 -25.44
N ILE A 189 -2.97 -19.45 -24.67
CA ILE A 189 -3.10 -18.07 -25.17
C ILE A 189 -1.73 -17.41 -25.37
N THR A 190 -0.72 -17.77 -24.57
CA THR A 190 0.61 -17.17 -24.66
C THR A 190 1.48 -17.69 -25.81
N THR A 191 1.12 -18.81 -26.44
CA THR A 191 1.96 -19.45 -27.48
C THR A 191 1.55 -19.10 -28.91
N SER A 192 0.47 -18.32 -29.11
CA SER A 192 -0.08 -18.02 -30.45
C SER A 192 0.32 -16.63 -31.00
N ALA A 193 1.22 -15.90 -30.36
CA ALA A 193 1.57 -14.52 -30.75
C ALA A 193 2.95 -14.37 -31.42
N ASP A 194 3.45 -15.41 -32.09
CA ASP A 194 4.64 -15.33 -32.94
C ASP A 194 4.25 -15.35 -34.42
N VAL A 195 3.61 -14.26 -34.87
CA VAL A 195 3.50 -13.93 -36.30
C VAL A 195 4.45 -12.80 -36.57
N SER A 196 5.60 -13.18 -37.13
CA SER A 196 6.64 -12.31 -37.67
C SER A 196 6.06 -11.21 -38.57
N HIS A 197 6.25 -9.96 -38.17
CA HIS A 197 6.21 -8.81 -39.09
C HIS A 197 7.65 -8.35 -39.39
N PRO A 198 8.07 -8.32 -40.67
CA PRO A 198 9.38 -7.79 -41.04
C PRO A 198 9.43 -6.27 -40.82
N SER A 199 10.41 -5.82 -40.04
CA SER A 199 10.71 -4.42 -39.77
C SER A 199 11.15 -3.68 -41.04
N PRO A 200 10.63 -2.45 -41.30
CA PRO A 200 11.20 -1.57 -42.31
C PRO A 200 12.52 -0.95 -41.80
N LYS A 201 13.56 -1.06 -42.64
CA LYS A 201 14.85 -0.41 -42.46
C LYS A 201 14.68 1.11 -42.49
N CYS A 202 14.99 1.77 -41.38
CA CYS A 202 15.27 3.21 -41.36
C CYS A 202 16.78 3.42 -41.36
N GLU A 203 17.34 3.60 -42.55
CA GLU A 203 18.65 4.21 -42.75
C GLU A 203 18.48 5.74 -42.65
N GLY A 204 19.38 6.42 -41.95
CA GLY A 204 19.51 7.87 -42.14
C GLY A 204 20.05 8.68 -40.97
N THR A 205 21.27 9.16 -41.18
CA THR A 205 21.73 10.51 -40.78
C THR A 205 22.43 10.62 -39.42
N THR A 206 23.72 10.32 -39.47
CA THR A 206 24.74 10.95 -38.63
C THR A 206 24.67 12.47 -38.78
N ARG A 207 24.49 13.19 -37.66
CA ARG A 207 24.81 14.63 -37.60
C ARG A 207 25.66 14.92 -36.37
N THR A 208 26.96 14.89 -36.63
CA THR A 208 28.01 15.50 -35.82
C THR A 208 27.80 17.00 -35.74
N THR A 209 27.69 17.56 -34.54
CA THR A 209 28.09 18.94 -34.25
C THR A 209 28.70 19.02 -32.86
N ALA A 210 30.01 19.20 -32.84
CA ALA A 210 30.74 19.70 -31.69
C ALA A 210 30.36 21.17 -31.46
N VAL A 211 30.07 21.54 -30.21
CA VAL A 211 30.19 22.94 -29.76
C VAL A 211 30.89 22.92 -28.41
N ALA A 212 32.16 23.31 -28.46
CA ALA A 212 32.91 23.76 -27.30
C ALA A 212 32.30 25.07 -26.80
N GLY A 213 32.06 25.16 -25.49
CA GLY A 213 31.47 26.33 -24.84
C GLY A 213 32.09 26.55 -23.46
N ASP A 214 33.14 27.35 -23.48
CA ASP A 214 33.98 27.86 -22.39
C ASP A 214 33.19 28.64 -21.30
N LYS A 215 33.68 28.53 -20.05
CA LYS A 215 33.69 29.52 -18.95
C LYS A 215 32.37 30.21 -18.50
N LYS A 216 32.08 30.11 -17.19
CA LYS A 216 32.38 31.18 -16.21
C LYS A 216 31.97 30.81 -14.78
N LYS A 217 32.95 30.88 -13.86
CA LYS A 217 32.76 31.05 -12.41
C LYS A 217 31.97 32.35 -12.16
N SER A 218 30.95 32.27 -11.31
CA SER A 218 30.31 33.44 -10.71
C SER A 218 30.02 33.14 -9.24
N THR A 219 31.02 33.40 -8.40
CA THR A 219 30.88 33.56 -6.94
C THR A 219 30.16 34.89 -6.66
N GLY A 220 28.87 34.81 -6.34
CA GLY A 220 28.05 35.95 -5.92
C GLY A 220 27.64 35.81 -4.46
N LYS A 221 28.51 36.28 -3.57
CA LYS A 221 28.27 36.47 -2.14
C LYS A 221 27.34 37.69 -2.00
N ARG A 222 26.10 37.52 -1.54
CA ARG A 222 25.26 38.63 -1.07
C ARG A 222 24.77 38.34 0.34
N SER A 223 25.34 39.12 1.25
CA SER A 223 24.95 39.34 2.63
C SER A 223 24.09 40.60 2.66
N CYS A 224 22.84 40.48 3.10
CA CYS A 224 21.99 41.54 3.65
C CYS A 224 21.15 40.81 4.70
N LEU A 225 21.42 40.85 6.01
CA LEU A 225 21.28 41.96 6.95
C LEU A 225 19.94 42.73 6.81
N LEU A 226 19.11 42.56 7.84
CA LEU A 226 18.00 43.38 8.32
C LEU A 226 16.71 43.39 7.48
N ASP A 227 15.60 42.91 8.06
CA ASP A 227 14.57 43.83 8.57
C ASP A 227 13.64 43.09 9.55
N GLU A 228 13.58 43.61 10.77
CA GLU A 228 12.56 43.24 11.76
C GLU A 228 11.30 44.06 11.52
N GLY A 229 10.14 43.40 11.61
CA GLY A 229 8.91 44.04 12.04
C GLY A 229 8.09 44.73 10.96
N THR A 230 6.99 44.09 10.54
CA THR A 230 5.65 44.71 10.52
C THR A 230 4.59 43.61 10.44
N ASN A 231 3.81 43.49 11.50
CA ASN A 231 2.51 42.81 11.61
C ASN A 231 1.44 43.92 11.67
N PRO A 232 0.12 43.66 11.65
CA PRO A 232 -0.78 42.87 10.78
C PRO A 232 -1.63 43.81 9.90
N GLN A 233 -2.44 43.28 8.97
CA GLN A 233 -3.89 43.52 8.88
C GLN A 233 -4.50 43.15 7.51
N VAL A 234 -5.60 42.40 7.61
CA VAL A 234 -6.90 42.61 6.93
C VAL A 234 -6.89 42.84 5.40
N LEU A 235 -7.35 41.82 4.67
CA LEU A 235 -8.16 41.96 3.44
C LEU A 235 -8.99 40.67 3.33
N GLN A 236 -10.13 40.63 4.00
CA GLN A 236 -11.48 40.81 3.41
C GLN A 236 -11.74 39.94 2.16
N GLU A 237 -12.75 39.08 2.33
CA GLU A 237 -13.35 38.20 1.35
C GLU A 237 -13.85 38.92 0.09
N LEU A 238 -13.76 38.25 -1.06
CA LEU A 238 -14.57 38.59 -2.24
C LEU A 238 -15.39 37.38 -2.70
N PRO A 239 -16.72 37.51 -2.88
CA PRO A 239 -17.59 36.41 -3.26
C PRO A 239 -17.60 36.13 -4.79
N LYS A 240 -17.56 34.83 -5.09
CA LYS A 240 -18.28 34.06 -6.13
C LYS A 240 -18.77 34.80 -7.38
N ARG A 241 -18.22 34.44 -8.55
CA ARG A 241 -18.92 34.55 -9.84
C ARG A 241 -19.33 33.17 -10.35
N ARG A 242 -20.65 32.91 -10.31
CA ARG A 242 -21.34 31.91 -11.13
C ARG A 242 -21.21 32.30 -12.61
N ARG A 243 -20.81 31.36 -13.47
CA ARG A 243 -21.10 31.41 -14.90
C ARG A 243 -21.96 30.21 -15.27
N SER A 244 -23.25 30.45 -15.39
CA SER A 244 -24.15 29.60 -16.17
C SER A 244 -23.80 29.79 -17.64
N LYS A 245 -23.74 28.71 -18.41
CA LYS A 245 -23.91 28.77 -19.86
C LYS A 245 -25.02 27.82 -20.28
N VAL A 246 -25.90 28.45 -21.05
CA VAL A 246 -27.07 28.01 -21.80
C VAL A 246 -26.73 26.83 -22.70
#